data_AF-A0A644ZYC3-F1
#
_entry.id   AF-A0A644ZYC3-F1
#
_cell.length_a   1.000
_cell.length_b   1.000
_cell.length_c   1.000
_cell.angle_alpha   90.00
_cell.angle_beta   90.00
_cell.angle_gamma   90.00
#
_symmetry.space_group_name_H-M   'P 1'
#
loop_
_entity.id
_entity.type
_entity.pdbx_description
1 polymer ?
#
loop_
_entity_poly.entity_id
_entity_poly.type
_entity_poly.pdbx_seq_one_letter_code
_entity_poly.pdbx_strand_id
1 'polypeptide(L)'
;MAALAEALKKDGYDFTVGIPMDTPIPQAERIVSAGKGIGDQENMKLVEDLAKAAGAAIASSRPVAETLKYLPLNRYVGMSGQKFTGNLYIACGISGASQHLKGIKDASTIVAVNKSAAAPIFKNCDYGIVGDVAEILPLLAAALDTGEKLPAPPMVKIKRPVMPKPAPIGPRLVCGGCGYEYVPELGDEDSETPPGTLFKDLPEDWVCPECAEGKDQFIEA
;
A
#
# COMPACT_ATOMS: atom_id res chain seq x y z
N MET A 1 -14.09 -5.48 12.06
CA MET A 1 -13.33 -6.62 11.50
C MET A 1 -14.19 -7.50 10.59
N ALA A 2 -15.36 -7.96 11.05
CA ALA A 2 -16.29 -8.73 10.21
C ALA A 2 -16.60 -8.06 8.86
N ALA A 3 -16.93 -6.77 8.86
CA ALA A 3 -17.21 -6.02 7.64
C ALA A 3 -16.04 -6.00 6.64
N LEU A 4 -14.78 -5.92 7.11
CA LEU A 4 -13.61 -5.96 6.23
C LEU A 4 -13.42 -7.36 5.64
N ALA A 5 -13.53 -8.40 6.47
CA ALA A 5 -13.43 -9.78 6.00
C ALA A 5 -14.51 -10.11 4.96
N GLU A 6 -15.74 -9.63 5.15
CA GLU A 6 -16.83 -9.76 4.19
C GLU A 6 -16.57 -8.97 2.91
N ALA A 7 -16.06 -7.73 3.01
CA ALA A 7 -15.70 -6.92 1.84
C ALA A 7 -14.61 -7.61 1.00
N LEU A 8 -13.54 -8.11 1.64
CA LEU A 8 -12.49 -8.85 0.94
C LEU A 8 -13.02 -10.12 0.27
N LYS A 9 -13.89 -10.89 0.94
CA LYS A 9 -14.54 -12.05 0.31
C LYS A 9 -15.39 -11.65 -0.90
N LYS A 10 -16.11 -10.53 -0.82
CA LYS A 10 -16.90 -9.98 -1.92
C LYS A 10 -16.03 -9.52 -3.10
N ASP A 11 -14.83 -9.02 -2.82
CA ASP A 11 -13.83 -8.64 -3.82
C ASP A 11 -13.11 -9.86 -4.45
N GLY A 12 -13.47 -11.09 -4.03
CA GLY A 12 -12.97 -12.34 -4.60
C GLY A 12 -11.79 -12.96 -3.87
N TYR A 13 -11.44 -12.49 -2.66
CA TYR A 13 -10.38 -13.09 -1.86
C TYR A 13 -10.86 -14.39 -1.17
N ASP A 14 -10.22 -15.51 -1.50
CA ASP A 14 -10.45 -16.79 -0.87
C ASP A 14 -9.45 -17.05 0.27
N PHE A 15 -9.95 -17.07 1.51
CA PHE A 15 -9.14 -17.33 2.70
C PHE A 15 -9.10 -18.81 3.10
N THR A 16 -9.76 -19.71 2.36
CA THR A 16 -9.69 -21.17 2.56
C THR A 16 -8.42 -21.80 2.00
N VAL A 17 -7.72 -21.09 1.12
CA VAL A 17 -6.39 -21.46 0.64
C VAL A 17 -5.29 -20.79 1.46
N GLY A 18 -4.07 -21.33 1.39
CA GLY A 18 -2.89 -20.80 2.06
C GLY A 18 -1.68 -20.80 1.16
N ILE A 19 -0.85 -19.76 1.29
CA ILE A 19 0.53 -19.77 0.79
C ILE A 19 1.50 -19.91 1.97
N PRO A 20 2.63 -20.61 1.78
CA PRO A 20 3.66 -20.72 2.80
C PRO A 20 4.13 -19.33 3.26
N MET A 21 4.30 -19.15 4.57
CA MET A 21 4.72 -17.87 5.15
C MET A 21 6.07 -17.38 4.61
N ASP A 22 6.91 -18.33 4.20
CA ASP A 22 8.24 -18.11 3.65
C ASP A 22 8.27 -17.96 2.11
N THR A 23 7.11 -17.93 1.45
CA THR A 23 7.03 -17.66 -0.01
C THR A 23 7.78 -16.36 -0.35
N PRO A 24 8.60 -16.33 -1.42
CA PRO A 24 9.23 -15.09 -1.88
C PRO A 24 8.20 -14.01 -2.20
N ILE A 25 8.45 -12.78 -1.75
CA ILE A 25 7.51 -11.65 -1.92
C ILE A 25 7.02 -11.47 -3.37
N PRO A 26 7.87 -11.53 -4.41
CA PRO A 26 7.43 -11.37 -5.79
C PRO A 26 6.52 -12.50 -6.32
N GLN A 27 6.48 -13.65 -5.63
CA GLN A 27 5.69 -14.83 -5.99
C GLN A 27 4.46 -14.99 -5.09
N ALA A 28 4.39 -14.25 -4.00
CA ALA A 28 3.28 -14.33 -3.05
C ALA A 28 2.05 -13.62 -3.62
N GLU A 29 0.90 -14.30 -3.59
CA GLU A 29 -0.37 -13.68 -3.93
C GLU A 29 -0.81 -12.68 -2.84
N ARG A 30 -0.49 -12.96 -1.59
CA ARG A 30 -0.94 -12.21 -0.42
C ARG A 30 0.22 -12.02 0.54
N ILE A 31 0.37 -10.84 1.11
CA ILE A 31 1.35 -10.63 2.18
C ILE A 31 0.77 -9.85 3.35
N VAL A 32 1.21 -10.23 4.55
CA VAL A 32 1.05 -9.43 5.77
C VAL A 32 2.41 -8.83 6.08
N SER A 33 2.46 -7.50 6.18
CA SER A 33 3.69 -6.75 6.28
C SER A 33 3.79 -6.01 7.60
N ALA A 34 4.84 -6.33 8.37
CA ALA A 34 5.14 -5.68 9.64
C ALA A 34 5.84 -4.34 9.46
N GLY A 35 5.29 -3.30 10.10
CA GLY A 35 5.88 -1.97 10.21
C GLY A 35 6.60 -1.75 11.54
N LYS A 36 7.36 -0.65 11.63
CA LYS A 36 7.95 -0.19 12.90
C LYS A 36 6.88 -0.02 14.00
N GLY A 37 5.65 0.30 13.63
CA GLY A 37 4.54 0.43 14.56
C GLY A 37 4.10 -0.85 15.26
N ILE A 38 4.67 -2.02 14.91
CA ILE A 38 4.43 -3.28 15.64
C ILE A 38 5.03 -3.26 17.06
N GLY A 39 5.99 -2.37 17.33
CA GLY A 39 6.65 -2.31 18.63
C GLY A 39 7.66 -3.44 18.80
N ASP A 40 7.61 -4.12 19.93
CA ASP A 40 8.58 -5.15 20.33
C ASP A 40 8.52 -6.42 19.46
N GLN A 41 9.61 -7.17 19.43
CA GLN A 41 9.74 -8.38 18.60
C GLN A 41 8.67 -9.43 18.93
N GLU A 42 8.22 -9.52 20.18
CA GLU A 42 7.18 -10.46 20.63
C GLU A 42 5.86 -10.25 19.88
N ASN A 43 5.57 -9.01 19.47
CA ASN A 43 4.37 -8.67 18.69
C ASN A 43 4.43 -9.17 17.24
N MET A 44 5.59 -9.66 16.76
CA MET A 44 5.67 -10.35 15.46
C MET A 44 4.77 -11.59 15.41
N LYS A 45 4.52 -12.23 16.57
CA LYS A 45 3.59 -13.35 16.65
C LYS A 45 2.19 -12.97 16.16
N LEU A 46 1.74 -11.73 16.40
CA LEU A 46 0.45 -11.24 15.92
C LEU A 46 0.41 -11.16 14.39
N VAL A 47 1.54 -10.78 13.77
CA VAL A 47 1.71 -10.73 12.31
C VAL A 47 1.74 -12.13 11.73
N GLU A 48 2.43 -13.07 12.39
CA GLU A 48 2.49 -14.48 12.01
C GLU A 48 1.11 -15.15 12.10
N ASP A 49 0.37 -14.93 13.19
CA ASP A 49 -0.97 -15.47 13.39
C ASP A 49 -1.94 -14.91 12.33
N LEU A 50 -1.86 -13.61 12.04
CA LEU A 50 -2.63 -13.00 10.95
C LEU A 50 -2.20 -13.53 9.58
N ALA A 51 -0.91 -13.72 9.32
CA ALA A 51 -0.42 -14.30 8.07
C ALA A 51 -0.93 -15.73 7.90
N LYS A 52 -0.93 -16.53 8.97
CA LYS A 52 -1.50 -17.86 8.98
C LYS A 52 -3.00 -17.82 8.68
N ALA A 53 -3.78 -17.04 9.43
CA ALA A 53 -5.23 -16.91 9.26
C ALA A 53 -5.63 -16.33 7.90
N ALA A 54 -4.86 -15.38 7.38
CA ALA A 54 -5.05 -14.83 6.05
C ALA A 54 -4.41 -15.70 4.97
N GLY A 55 -3.72 -16.80 5.31
CA GLY A 55 -3.00 -17.68 4.38
C GLY A 55 -2.02 -16.93 3.48
N ALA A 56 -1.24 -16.01 4.04
CA ALA A 56 -0.40 -15.05 3.35
C ALA A 56 1.08 -15.24 3.72
N ALA A 57 1.98 -14.76 2.86
CA ALA A 57 3.39 -14.71 3.20
C ALA A 57 3.72 -13.52 4.10
N ILE A 58 4.82 -13.63 4.84
CA ILE A 58 5.26 -12.56 5.74
C ILE A 58 6.19 -11.62 4.97
N ALA A 59 6.01 -10.33 5.22
CA ALA A 59 6.83 -9.24 4.72
C ALA A 59 7.07 -8.19 5.82
N SER A 60 7.83 -7.17 5.49
CA SER A 60 8.17 -6.10 6.43
C SER A 60 8.55 -4.80 5.75
N SER A 61 8.49 -3.71 6.50
CA SER A 61 9.09 -2.43 6.14
C SER A 61 10.60 -2.42 6.41
N ARG A 62 11.32 -1.47 5.80
CA ARG A 62 12.78 -1.33 5.97
C ARG A 62 13.24 -1.30 7.44
N PRO A 63 12.64 -0.51 8.36
CA PRO A 63 13.09 -0.46 9.74
C PRO A 63 12.98 -1.81 10.46
N VAL A 64 11.98 -2.63 10.12
CA VAL A 64 11.78 -3.94 10.74
C VAL A 64 12.88 -4.92 10.34
N ALA A 65 13.34 -4.87 9.08
CA ALA A 65 14.39 -5.76 8.59
C ALA A 65 15.83 -5.25 8.87
N GLU A 66 16.10 -3.95 8.70
CA GLU A 66 17.45 -3.40 8.85
C GLU A 66 17.78 -2.96 10.28
N THR A 67 16.87 -2.21 10.92
CA THR A 67 17.12 -1.59 12.23
C THR A 67 16.77 -2.53 13.36
N LEU A 68 15.56 -3.07 13.35
CA LEU A 68 15.03 -3.95 14.38
C LEU A 68 15.47 -5.41 14.18
N LYS A 69 15.76 -5.80 12.94
CA LYS A 69 16.21 -7.15 12.54
C LYS A 69 15.25 -8.27 12.95
N TYR A 70 13.95 -7.98 12.99
CA TYR A 70 12.94 -8.99 13.32
C TYR A 70 12.73 -9.99 12.19
N LEU A 71 12.97 -9.54 10.95
CA LEU A 71 12.88 -10.35 9.75
C LEU A 71 14.12 -10.15 8.87
N PRO A 72 14.51 -11.16 8.07
CA PRO A 72 15.63 -11.04 7.15
C PRO A 72 15.38 -10.00 6.05
N LEU A 73 16.45 -9.48 5.45
CA LEU A 73 16.38 -8.43 4.42
C LEU A 73 15.59 -8.84 3.17
N ASN A 74 15.48 -10.13 2.85
CA ASN A 74 14.65 -10.61 1.75
C ASN A 74 13.14 -10.49 2.02
N ARG A 75 12.73 -10.10 3.24
CA ARG A 75 11.34 -9.81 3.62
C ARG A 75 11.01 -8.32 3.55
N TYR A 76 11.98 -7.46 3.28
CA TYR A 76 11.76 -6.03 3.19
C TYR A 76 11.09 -5.66 1.86
N VAL A 77 9.96 -4.95 1.95
CA VAL A 77 9.24 -4.37 0.81
C VAL A 77 9.49 -2.87 0.73
N GLY A 78 9.90 -2.38 -0.44
CA GLY A 78 10.12 -0.95 -0.67
C GLY A 78 10.95 -0.68 -1.93
N MET A 79 11.27 0.59 -2.18
CA MET A 79 12.00 1.05 -3.38
C MET A 79 13.34 0.32 -3.58
N SER A 80 14.09 0.11 -2.50
CA SER A 80 15.37 -0.62 -2.49
C SER A 80 15.24 -2.08 -2.06
N GLY A 81 14.02 -2.54 -1.76
CA GLY A 81 13.73 -3.89 -1.28
C GLY A 81 13.07 -4.75 -2.35
N GLN A 82 12.28 -5.72 -1.90
CA GLN A 82 11.40 -6.50 -2.76
C GLN A 82 10.22 -5.65 -3.21
N LYS A 83 9.74 -5.91 -4.42
CA LYS A 83 8.50 -5.32 -4.96
C LYS A 83 7.38 -6.34 -4.82
N PHE A 84 6.26 -5.91 -4.26
CA PHE A 84 5.06 -6.74 -4.18
C PHE A 84 4.09 -6.35 -5.29
N THR A 85 3.76 -7.33 -6.12
CA THR A 85 2.83 -7.20 -7.25
C THR A 85 1.66 -8.17 -7.12
N GLY A 86 1.48 -8.80 -5.95
CA GLY A 86 0.38 -9.72 -5.68
C GLY A 86 -0.96 -9.00 -5.47
N ASN A 87 -1.97 -9.76 -5.06
CA ASN A 87 -3.33 -9.26 -4.92
C ASN A 87 -3.54 -8.51 -3.61
N LEU A 88 -3.21 -9.11 -2.46
CA LEU A 88 -3.54 -8.55 -1.16
C LEU A 88 -2.30 -8.14 -0.36
N TYR A 89 -2.20 -6.86 -0.03
CA TYR A 89 -1.18 -6.31 0.86
C TYR A 89 -1.83 -5.86 2.17
N ILE A 90 -1.47 -6.47 3.30
CA ILE A 90 -1.95 -6.05 4.63
C ILE A 90 -0.80 -5.36 5.38
N ALA A 91 -0.90 -4.04 5.54
CA ALA A 91 0.09 -3.20 6.20
C ALA A 91 -0.23 -3.07 7.70
N CYS A 92 0.63 -3.62 8.56
CA CYS A 92 0.45 -3.60 10.02
C CYS A 92 1.42 -2.61 10.66
N GLY A 93 0.97 -1.43 11.07
CA GLY A 93 1.81 -0.42 11.72
C GLY A 93 2.86 0.21 10.78
N ILE A 94 2.57 0.27 9.49
CA ILE A 94 3.42 0.91 8.47
C ILE A 94 2.92 2.34 8.23
N SER A 95 3.83 3.33 8.25
CA SER A 95 3.47 4.74 8.04
C SER A 95 3.15 5.07 6.58
N GLY A 96 3.77 4.37 5.62
CA GLY A 96 3.59 4.63 4.19
C GLY A 96 4.53 5.70 3.63
N ALA A 97 5.79 5.75 4.08
CA ALA A 97 6.80 6.60 3.44
C ALA A 97 6.88 6.32 1.93
N SER A 98 7.14 7.33 1.10
CA SER A 98 7.12 7.24 -0.37
C SER A 98 8.00 6.09 -0.91
N GLN A 99 9.12 5.80 -0.25
CA GLN A 99 9.99 4.67 -0.57
C GLN A 99 9.30 3.32 -0.38
N HIS A 100 8.48 3.16 0.66
CA HIS A 100 7.71 1.94 0.91
C HIS A 100 6.58 1.80 -0.12
N LEU A 101 5.85 2.89 -0.38
CA LEU A 101 4.74 2.92 -1.35
C LEU A 101 5.18 2.52 -2.76
N LYS A 102 6.37 2.95 -3.21
CA LYS A 102 6.96 2.52 -4.50
C LYS A 102 7.12 1.00 -4.61
N GLY A 103 7.27 0.28 -3.49
CA GLY A 103 7.39 -1.18 -3.45
C GLY A 103 6.05 -1.93 -3.51
N ILE A 104 4.92 -1.25 -3.28
CA ILE A 104 3.57 -1.84 -3.26
C ILE A 104 2.60 -1.21 -4.27
N LYS A 105 3.11 -0.34 -5.16
CA LYS A 105 2.29 0.41 -6.12
C LYS A 105 1.42 -0.48 -7.01
N ASP A 106 1.91 -1.69 -7.30
CA ASP A 106 1.28 -2.66 -8.20
C ASP A 106 0.46 -3.71 -7.43
N ALA A 107 0.27 -3.53 -6.11
CA ALA A 107 -0.65 -4.34 -5.32
C ALA A 107 -2.11 -4.11 -5.78
N SER A 108 -2.92 -5.15 -5.82
CA SER A 108 -4.32 -5.00 -6.26
C SER A 108 -5.21 -4.40 -5.18
N THR A 109 -4.98 -4.78 -3.92
CA THR A 109 -5.69 -4.29 -2.76
C THR A 109 -4.71 -4.10 -1.61
N ILE A 110 -4.76 -2.93 -0.98
CA ILE A 110 -3.96 -2.53 0.16
C ILE A 110 -4.90 -2.31 1.34
N VAL A 111 -4.74 -3.13 2.38
CA VAL A 111 -5.38 -2.97 3.69
C VAL A 111 -4.34 -2.35 4.63
N ALA A 112 -4.69 -1.29 5.35
CA ALA A 112 -3.79 -0.63 6.29
C ALA A 112 -4.37 -0.60 7.70
N VAL A 113 -3.56 -0.98 8.69
CA VAL A 113 -3.85 -0.84 10.12
C VAL A 113 -2.79 0.07 10.72
N ASN A 114 -3.20 1.22 11.24
CA ASN A 114 -2.29 2.16 11.89
C ASN A 114 -3.00 2.93 13.02
N LYS A 115 -2.29 3.20 14.11
CA LYS A 115 -2.82 3.98 15.23
C LYS A 115 -3.04 5.46 14.86
N SER A 116 -2.21 6.01 13.97
CA SER A 116 -2.32 7.39 13.53
C SER A 116 -3.18 7.51 12.29
N ALA A 117 -4.37 8.11 12.41
CA ALA A 117 -5.27 8.40 11.29
C ALA A 117 -4.61 9.28 10.20
N ALA A 118 -3.57 10.02 10.54
CA ALA A 118 -2.81 10.86 9.62
C ALA A 118 -1.69 10.11 8.88
N ALA A 119 -1.57 8.79 9.03
CA ALA A 119 -0.52 8.01 8.37
C ALA A 119 -0.66 8.07 6.83
N PRO A 120 0.41 8.43 6.08
CA PRO A 120 0.39 8.51 4.61
C PRO A 120 -0.09 7.25 3.89
N ILE A 121 0.08 6.08 4.51
CA ILE A 121 -0.42 4.80 3.99
C ILE A 121 -1.93 4.85 3.70
N PHE A 122 -2.72 5.60 4.47
CA PHE A 122 -4.16 5.67 4.30
C PHE A 122 -4.58 6.39 3.02
N LYS A 123 -3.74 7.30 2.50
CA LYS A 123 -3.97 7.94 1.19
C LYS A 123 -3.83 6.95 0.02
N ASN A 124 -3.17 5.80 0.25
CA ASN A 124 -2.81 4.83 -0.78
C ASN A 124 -3.44 3.45 -0.55
N CYS A 125 -4.23 3.28 0.52
CA CYS A 125 -4.91 2.03 0.84
C CYS A 125 -6.35 2.01 0.31
N ASP A 126 -6.85 0.82 0.01
CA ASP A 126 -8.25 0.62 -0.37
C ASP A 126 -9.12 0.41 0.88
N TYR A 127 -8.54 -0.17 1.94
CA TYR A 127 -9.20 -0.34 3.24
C TYR A 127 -8.31 0.13 4.38
N GLY A 128 -8.79 1.06 5.20
CA GLY A 128 -8.06 1.61 6.34
C GLY A 128 -8.74 1.32 7.67
N ILE A 129 -7.98 0.90 8.67
CA ILE A 129 -8.41 0.77 10.06
C ILE A 129 -7.49 1.62 10.93
N VAL A 130 -8.10 2.57 11.65
CA VAL A 130 -7.40 3.37 12.66
C VAL A 130 -7.52 2.66 14.00
N GLY A 131 -6.40 2.22 14.58
CA GLY A 131 -6.39 1.49 15.85
C GLY A 131 -5.03 0.90 16.20
N ASP A 132 -4.92 0.36 17.41
CA ASP A 132 -3.71 -0.29 17.87
C ASP A 132 -3.54 -1.67 17.22
N VAL A 133 -2.36 -1.96 16.68
CA VAL A 133 -2.09 -3.25 16.02
C VAL A 133 -2.26 -4.43 16.97
N ALA A 134 -1.98 -4.27 18.27
CA ALA A 134 -2.12 -5.33 19.25
C ALA A 134 -3.58 -5.75 19.47
N GLU A 135 -4.52 -4.80 19.32
CA GLU A 135 -5.95 -5.04 19.46
C GLU A 135 -6.58 -5.49 18.14
N ILE A 136 -6.13 -4.91 17.03
CA ILE A 136 -6.76 -5.08 15.71
C ILE A 136 -6.33 -6.38 15.03
N LEU A 137 -5.05 -6.77 15.10
CA LEU A 137 -4.54 -7.96 14.40
C LEU A 137 -5.22 -9.26 14.86
N PRO A 138 -5.39 -9.54 16.18
CA PRO A 138 -6.10 -10.74 16.64
C PRO A 138 -7.55 -10.81 16.15
N LEU A 139 -8.27 -9.68 16.18
CA LEU A 139 -9.65 -9.61 15.72
C LEU A 139 -9.77 -9.81 14.21
N LEU A 140 -8.81 -9.30 13.45
CA LEU A 140 -8.75 -9.50 12.01
C LEU A 140 -8.38 -10.95 11.67
N ALA A 141 -7.41 -11.53 12.38
CA ALA A 141 -7.03 -12.93 12.22
C ALA A 141 -8.23 -13.84 12.46
N ALA A 142 -8.96 -13.65 13.56
CA ALA A 142 -10.17 -14.42 13.85
C ALA A 142 -11.27 -14.28 12.77
N ALA A 143 -11.40 -13.12 12.14
CA ALA A 143 -12.39 -12.88 11.09
C ALA A 143 -12.01 -13.51 9.73
N LEU A 144 -10.71 -13.69 9.48
CA LEU A 144 -10.17 -14.27 8.25
C LEU A 144 -9.89 -15.77 8.37
N ASP A 145 -9.77 -16.29 9.59
CA ASP A 145 -9.51 -17.70 9.83
C ASP A 145 -10.70 -18.56 9.38
N THR A 146 -10.38 -19.54 8.53
CA THR A 146 -11.33 -20.51 7.99
C THR A 146 -10.98 -21.94 8.42
N GLY A 147 -9.98 -22.10 9.30
CA GLY A 147 -9.47 -23.39 9.75
C GLY A 147 -8.33 -23.90 8.87
N GLU A 148 -8.38 -25.18 8.52
CA GLU A 148 -7.32 -25.80 7.70
C GLU A 148 -7.32 -25.24 6.28
N LYS A 149 -6.12 -24.95 5.77
CA LYS A 149 -5.92 -24.28 4.49
C LYS A 149 -5.45 -25.23 3.42
N LEU A 150 -6.14 -25.20 2.28
CA LEU A 150 -5.71 -25.93 1.10
C LEU A 150 -4.53 -25.22 0.42
N PRO A 151 -3.69 -25.93 -0.34
CA PRO A 151 -2.65 -25.30 -1.14
C PRO A 151 -3.28 -24.28 -2.11
N ALA A 152 -2.73 -23.06 -2.13
CA ALA A 152 -3.20 -22.05 -3.06
C ALA A 152 -2.98 -22.48 -4.52
N PRO A 153 -3.98 -22.30 -5.40
CA PRO A 153 -3.78 -22.45 -6.83
C PRO A 153 -2.77 -21.41 -7.36
N PRO A 154 -2.28 -21.56 -8.60
CA PRO A 154 -1.44 -20.54 -9.23
C PRO A 154 -2.12 -19.17 -9.18
N MET A 155 -1.35 -18.14 -8.80
CA MET A 155 -1.84 -16.78 -8.62
C MET A 155 -2.54 -16.28 -9.89
N VAL A 156 -3.80 -15.88 -9.75
CA VAL A 156 -4.53 -15.12 -10.78
C VAL A 156 -4.62 -13.67 -10.30
N LYS A 157 -4.05 -12.75 -11.09
CA LYS A 157 -4.01 -11.33 -10.72
C LYS A 157 -5.42 -10.73 -10.75
N ILE A 158 -5.86 -10.22 -9.61
CA ILE A 158 -7.10 -9.45 -9.48
C ILE A 158 -6.83 -8.04 -10.04
N LYS A 159 -7.70 -7.55 -10.93
CA LYS A 159 -7.59 -6.17 -11.41
C LYS A 159 -7.99 -5.22 -10.29
N ARG A 160 -7.09 -4.29 -9.96
CA ARG A 160 -7.41 -3.19 -9.03
C ARG A 160 -8.55 -2.36 -9.64
N PRO A 161 -9.65 -2.12 -8.92
CA PRO A 161 -10.65 -1.15 -9.36
C PRO A 161 -9.98 0.21 -9.46
N VAL A 162 -9.94 0.77 -10.67
CA VAL A 162 -9.42 2.13 -10.88
C VAL A 162 -10.47 3.08 -10.30
N MET A 163 -10.10 3.83 -9.26
CA MET A 163 -10.96 4.92 -8.81
C MET A 163 -11.17 5.87 -9.99
N PRO A 164 -12.41 6.23 -10.33
CA PRO A 164 -12.64 7.21 -11.38
C PRO A 164 -11.92 8.49 -10.98
N LYS A 165 -10.95 8.92 -11.79
CA LYS A 165 -10.34 10.24 -11.62
C LYS A 165 -11.46 11.28 -11.64
N PRO A 166 -11.44 12.31 -10.78
CA PRO A 166 -12.39 13.41 -10.90
C PRO A 166 -12.34 13.96 -12.33
N ALA A 167 -13.50 14.39 -12.85
CA ALA A 167 -13.59 14.89 -14.22
C ALA A 167 -12.60 16.06 -14.40
N PRO A 168 -11.84 16.10 -15.51
CA PRO A 168 -10.80 17.09 -15.70
C PRO A 168 -11.39 18.51 -15.73
N ILE A 169 -10.88 19.35 -14.84
CA ILE A 169 -11.07 20.79 -14.76
C ILE A 169 -9.92 21.39 -15.57
N GLY A 170 -10.06 21.36 -16.90
CA GLY A 170 -9.10 21.95 -17.84
C GLY A 170 -8.30 20.94 -18.68
N PRO A 171 -7.32 21.42 -19.45
CA PRO A 171 -6.51 20.60 -20.34
C PRO A 171 -5.53 19.72 -19.56
N ARG A 172 -5.24 18.53 -20.10
CA ARG A 172 -4.29 17.59 -19.53
C ARG A 172 -2.87 18.07 -19.84
N LEU A 173 -2.10 18.42 -18.81
CA LEU A 173 -0.76 18.98 -18.99
C LEU A 173 0.29 18.01 -18.46
N VAL A 174 1.26 17.68 -19.31
CA VAL A 174 2.30 16.70 -19.04
C VAL A 174 3.66 17.37 -19.19
N CYS A 175 4.53 17.19 -18.21
CA CYS A 175 5.91 17.62 -18.26
C CYS A 175 6.65 16.87 -19.38
N GLY A 176 7.17 17.59 -20.37
CA GLY A 176 7.95 17.04 -21.48
C GLY A 176 9.26 16.38 -21.05
N GLY A 177 9.81 16.76 -19.89
CA GLY A 177 11.05 16.19 -19.36
C GLY A 177 10.87 14.80 -18.72
N CYS A 178 9.90 14.65 -17.81
CA CYS A 178 9.72 13.41 -17.02
C CYS A 178 8.39 12.69 -17.23
N GLY A 179 7.45 13.29 -17.95
CA GLY A 179 6.11 12.73 -18.16
C GLY A 179 5.16 12.91 -16.97
N TYR A 180 5.52 13.72 -15.97
CA TYR A 180 4.61 14.07 -14.87
C TYR A 180 3.35 14.75 -15.40
N GLU A 181 2.18 14.23 -15.03
CA GLU A 181 0.89 14.82 -15.38
C GLU A 181 0.41 15.72 -14.26
N TYR A 182 0.24 17.02 -14.54
CA TYR A 182 -0.43 17.92 -13.60
C TYR A 182 -1.94 17.66 -13.63
N VAL A 183 -2.50 17.39 -12.46
CA VAL A 183 -3.90 17.06 -12.27
C VAL A 183 -4.51 18.17 -11.40
N PRO A 184 -5.16 19.20 -12.00
CA PRO A 184 -5.70 20.36 -11.30
C PRO A 184 -6.54 19.99 -10.09
N GLU A 185 -7.31 18.90 -10.18
CA GLU A 185 -8.24 18.45 -9.15
C GLU A 185 -7.54 17.93 -7.89
N LEU A 186 -6.28 17.48 -8.02
CA LEU A 186 -5.46 17.03 -6.90
C LEU A 186 -4.58 18.17 -6.35
N GLY A 187 -4.29 19.19 -7.16
CA GLY A 187 -3.31 20.21 -6.82
C GLY A 187 -1.90 19.62 -6.81
N ASP A 188 -1.03 20.19 -5.99
CA ASP A 188 0.34 19.72 -5.79
C ASP A 188 0.77 19.93 -4.33
N GLU A 189 0.87 18.83 -3.59
CA GLU A 189 1.17 18.84 -2.14
C GLU A 189 2.62 19.26 -1.86
N ASP A 190 3.57 19.00 -2.77
CA ASP A 190 4.98 19.36 -2.60
C ASP A 190 5.21 20.87 -2.75
N SER A 191 4.33 21.57 -3.46
CA SER A 191 4.37 23.03 -3.66
C SER A 191 3.24 23.78 -2.95
N GLU A 192 2.55 23.14 -2.01
CA GLU A 192 1.41 23.72 -1.26
C GLU A 192 0.26 24.24 -2.16
N THR A 193 0.15 23.70 -3.37
CA THR A 193 -0.89 24.07 -4.33
C THR A 193 -2.19 23.34 -3.98
N PRO A 194 -3.29 24.07 -3.69
CA PRO A 194 -4.54 23.43 -3.30
C PRO A 194 -5.22 22.68 -4.46
N PRO A 195 -5.96 21.60 -4.16
CA PRO A 195 -6.86 20.94 -5.10
C PRO A 195 -7.81 21.93 -5.81
N GLY A 196 -7.97 21.78 -7.11
CA GLY A 196 -8.77 22.65 -7.98
C GLY A 196 -8.01 23.81 -8.62
N THR A 197 -6.70 23.95 -8.37
CA THR A 197 -5.88 25.00 -9.00
C THR A 197 -5.62 24.65 -10.46
N LEU A 198 -5.95 25.53 -11.39
CA LEU A 198 -5.63 25.33 -12.80
C LEU A 198 -4.15 25.58 -13.04
N PHE A 199 -3.54 24.91 -14.01
CA PHE A 199 -2.11 25.09 -14.31
C PHE A 199 -1.73 26.55 -14.64
N LYS A 200 -2.65 27.29 -15.26
CA LYS A 200 -2.50 28.73 -15.52
C LYS A 200 -2.44 29.58 -14.24
N ASP A 201 -3.07 29.11 -13.17
CA ASP A 201 -3.20 29.80 -11.89
C ASP A 201 -2.07 29.39 -10.91
N LEU A 202 -1.22 28.43 -11.29
CA LEU A 202 0.00 28.08 -10.55
C LEU A 202 0.98 29.27 -10.51
N PRO A 203 1.73 29.44 -9.40
CA PRO A 203 2.80 30.44 -9.30
C PRO A 203 3.80 30.40 -10.47
N GLU A 204 4.44 31.53 -10.79
CA GLU A 204 5.44 31.61 -11.87
C GLU A 204 6.71 30.81 -11.56
N ASP A 205 7.03 30.67 -10.29
CA ASP A 205 8.16 29.90 -9.76
C ASP A 205 7.83 28.43 -9.50
N TRP A 206 6.60 27.99 -9.79
CA TRP A 206 6.23 26.59 -9.68
C TRP A 206 7.04 25.75 -10.68
N VAL A 207 7.52 24.61 -10.22
CA VAL A 207 8.31 23.65 -10.99
C VAL A 207 7.70 22.26 -10.89
N CYS A 208 7.99 21.42 -11.88
CA CYS A 208 7.59 20.02 -11.87
C CYS A 208 8.07 19.33 -10.58
N PRO A 209 7.17 18.68 -9.79
CA PRO A 209 7.57 18.05 -8.53
C PRO A 209 8.48 16.83 -8.72
N GLU A 210 8.47 16.20 -9.91
CA GLU A 210 9.30 15.01 -10.19
C GLU A 210 10.70 15.36 -10.72
N CYS A 211 10.86 16.44 -11.50
CA CYS A 211 12.14 16.78 -12.16
C CYS A 211 12.61 18.22 -11.98
N ALA A 212 11.88 19.03 -11.21
CA ALA A 212 12.17 20.44 -10.92
C ALA A 212 12.25 21.36 -12.16
N GLU A 213 11.67 20.92 -13.28
CA GLU A 213 11.69 21.70 -14.51
C GLU A 213 10.52 22.68 -14.58
N GLY A 214 10.72 23.81 -15.25
CA GLY A 214 9.77 24.91 -15.26
C GLY A 214 8.44 24.57 -15.95
N LYS A 215 7.43 25.42 -15.69
CA LYS A 215 6.11 25.34 -16.34
C LYS A 215 6.18 25.38 -17.87
N ASP A 216 7.22 25.99 -18.42
CA ASP A 216 7.49 26.09 -19.85
C ASP A 216 7.75 24.74 -20.53
N GLN A 217 8.12 23.71 -19.77
CA GLN A 217 8.30 22.36 -20.29
C GLN A 217 7.02 21.51 -20.26
N PHE A 218 5.87 22.04 -19.83
CA PHE A 218 4.61 21.32 -19.87
C PHE A 218 3.90 21.48 -21.20
N ILE A 219 3.42 20.36 -21.75
CA ILE A 219 2.68 20.28 -23.01
C ILE A 219 1.29 19.69 -22.77
N GLU A 220 0.32 20.13 -23.57
CA GLU A 220 -1.02 19.52 -23.56
C GLU A 220 -0.96 18.13 -24.20
N ALA A 221 -1.48 17.11 -23.51
CA ALA A 221 -1.41 15.69 -23.89
C ALA A 221 -2.77 15.07 -24.26
#